data_AF-A0A0G0H411-F1
#
_entry.id   AF-A0A0G0H411-F1
#
_cell.length_a   1.000
_cell.length_b   1.000
_cell.length_c   1.000
_cell.angle_alpha   90.00
_cell.angle_beta   90.00
_cell.angle_gamma   90.00
#
_symmetry.space_group_name_H-M   'P 1'
#
loop_
_entity.id
_entity.type
_entity.pdbx_description
1 polymer ?
#
loop_
_entity_poly.entity_id
_entity_poly.type
_entity_poly.pdbx_seq_one_letter_code
_entity_poly.pdbx_strand_id
1 'polypeptide(L)'
;MDGVQKLLAIVIIVLTVLLSIVGIQVVLIIIDLRRVVKRLNSLLEDSILGGGLIRPDKLTGIFEFLKRKKNVEHHGSVDVDNKRTEIN
;
A
#
# COMPACT_ATOMS: atom_id res chain seq x y z
N MET A 1 -31.42 15.11 49.61
CA MET A 1 -31.15 14.09 48.57
C MET A 1 -29.91 13.33 49.02
N ASP A 2 -30.01 12.01 49.07
CA ASP A 2 -28.95 11.14 49.56
C ASP A 2 -27.65 11.33 48.77
N GLY A 3 -26.49 11.29 49.43
CA GLY A 3 -25.18 11.55 48.79
C GLY A 3 -24.90 10.59 47.63
N VAL A 4 -25.38 9.35 47.74
CA VAL A 4 -25.27 8.31 46.71
C VAL A 4 -26.07 8.69 45.45
N GLN A 5 -27.29 9.21 45.62
CA GLN A 5 -28.15 9.58 44.49
C GLN A 5 -27.56 10.76 43.70
N LYS A 6 -26.96 11.73 44.41
CA LYS A 6 -26.27 12.86 43.77
C LYS A 6 -25.04 12.41 43.00
N LEU A 7 -24.25 11.48 43.56
CA LEU A 7 -23.07 10.94 42.90
C LEU A 7 -23.44 10.15 41.64
N LEU A 8 -24.45 9.29 41.73
CA LEU A 8 -24.92 8.48 40.61
C LEU A 8 -25.46 9.35 39.46
N ALA A 9 -26.20 10.41 39.79
CA ALA A 9 -26.68 11.37 38.79
C ALA A 9 -25.53 12.04 38.03
N ILE A 10 -24.48 12.48 38.73
CA ILE A 10 -23.31 13.11 38.12
C ILE A 10 -22.59 12.13 37.18
N VAL A 11 -22.35 10.90 37.64
CA VAL A 11 -21.67 9.87 36.83
C VAL A 11 -22.44 9.57 35.54
N ILE A 12 -23.76 9.43 35.63
CA ILE A 12 -24.60 9.19 34.44
C ILE A 12 -24.49 10.35 33.45
N ILE A 13 -24.55 11.59 33.92
CA ILE A 13 -24.44 12.77 33.05
C ILE A 13 -23.08 12.77 32.36
N VAL A 14 -22.00 12.56 33.10
CA VAL A 14 -20.63 12.50 32.55
C VAL A 14 -20.51 11.39 31.53
N LEU A 15 -20.95 10.17 31.86
CA LEU A 15 -20.90 9.03 30.94
C LEU A 15 -21.73 9.29 29.68
N THR A 16 -22.91 9.89 29.80
CA THR A 16 -23.78 10.19 28.67
C THR A 16 -23.16 11.23 27.75
N VAL A 17 -22.57 12.29 28.30
CA VAL A 17 -21.87 13.31 27.50
C VAL A 17 -20.66 12.71 26.79
N LEU A 18 -19.85 11.89 27.49
CA LEU A 18 -18.71 11.21 26.90
C LEU A 18 -19.13 10.27 25.77
N LEU A 19 -20.15 9.44 26.00
CA LEU A 19 -20.69 8.53 24.97
C LEU A 19 -21.25 9.30 23.77
N SER A 20 -21.92 10.43 24.00
CA SER A 20 -22.48 11.26 22.93
C SER A 20 -21.38 11.80 22.01
N ILE A 21 -20.27 12.30 22.59
CA ILE A 21 -19.12 12.79 21.83
C ILE A 21 -18.47 11.65 21.03
N VAL A 22 -18.24 10.49 21.66
CA VAL A 22 -17.66 9.31 20.96
C VAL A 22 -18.57 8.82 19.84
N GLY A 23 -19.89 8.84 20.05
CA GLY A 23 -20.87 8.48 19.01
C GLY A 23 -20.74 9.35 17.77
N ILE A 24 -20.64 10.67 17.95
CA ILE A 24 -20.43 11.61 16.84
C ILE A 24 -19.07 11.36 16.17
N GLN A 25 -18.01 11.15 16.96
CA GLN A 25 -16.67 10.84 16.42
C GLN A 25 -16.69 9.61 15.52
N VAL A 26 -17.30 8.52 15.98
CA VAL A 26 -17.36 7.26 15.21
C VAL A 26 -18.14 7.45 13.90
N VAL A 27 -19.24 8.19 13.91
CA VAL A 27 -20.01 8.47 12.68
C VAL A 27 -19.16 9.25 11.66
N LEU A 28 -18.46 10.30 12.09
CA LEU A 28 -17.57 11.07 11.22
C LEU A 28 -16.45 10.19 10.65
N ILE A 29 -15.81 9.38 11.50
CA ILE A 29 -14.75 8.44 11.09
C ILE A 29 -15.28 7.44 10.05
N ILE A 30 -16.48 6.87 10.24
CA ILE A 30 -17.07 5.92 9.28
C ILE A 30 -17.31 6.58 7.92
N ILE A 31 -17.76 7.83 7.89
CA ILE A 31 -17.99 8.57 6.64
C ILE A 31 -16.67 8.73 5.88
N ASP A 32 -15.60 9.13 6.57
CA ASP A 32 -14.28 9.29 5.97
C ASP A 32 -13.70 7.95 5.51
N LEU A 33 -13.79 6.90 6.34
CA LEU A 33 -13.37 5.55 5.97
C LEU A 33 -14.11 5.05 4.73
N ARG A 34 -15.43 5.26 4.64
CA ARG A 34 -16.22 4.86 3.45
C ARG A 34 -15.71 5.55 2.18
N ARG A 35 -15.30 6.81 2.26
CA ARG A 35 -14.73 7.54 1.12
C ARG A 35 -13.37 6.96 0.73
N VAL A 36 -12.51 6.64 1.70
CA VAL A 36 -11.19 6.05 1.45
C VAL A 36 -11.33 4.65 0.86
N VAL A 37 -12.18 3.80 1.41
CA VAL A 37 -12.43 2.43 0.91
C VAL A 37 -12.90 2.44 -0.54
N LYS A 38 -13.79 3.37 -0.93
CA LYS A 38 -14.22 3.50 -2.34
C LYS A 38 -13.06 3.81 -3.29
N ARG A 39 -12.15 4.69 -2.87
CA ARG A 39 -10.95 5.03 -3.66
C ARG A 39 -9.94 3.88 -3.70
N LEU A 40 -9.77 3.16 -2.60
CA LEU A 40 -8.92 1.98 -2.56
C LEU A 40 -9.49 0.87 -3.45
N ASN A 41 -10.82 0.69 -3.46
CA ASN A 41 -11.46 -0.30 -4.32
C ASN A 41 -11.26 0.04 -5.80
N SER A 42 -11.43 1.32 -6.19
CA SER A 42 -11.17 1.73 -7.57
C SER A 42 -9.69 1.61 -7.95
N LEU A 43 -8.75 1.91 -7.04
CA LEU A 43 -7.32 1.72 -7.30
C LEU A 43 -6.94 0.25 -7.40
N LEU A 44 -7.57 -0.62 -6.59
CA LEU A 44 -7.37 -2.06 -6.65
C LEU A 44 -7.92 -2.61 -7.97
N GLU A 45 -9.12 -2.18 -8.36
CA GLU A 45 -9.75 -2.54 -9.63
C GLU A 45 -8.92 -2.04 -10.82
N ASP A 46 -8.42 -0.81 -10.80
CA ASP A 46 -7.55 -0.26 -11.85
C ASP A 46 -6.17 -0.93 -11.89
N SER A 47 -5.61 -1.32 -10.74
CA SER A 47 -4.32 -2.02 -10.69
C SER A 47 -4.44 -3.49 -11.11
N ILE A 48 -5.59 -4.11 -10.87
CA ILE A 48 -5.89 -5.50 -11.23
C ILE A 48 -6.34 -5.61 -12.69
N LEU A 49 -7.27 -4.75 -13.15
CA LEU A 49 -7.89 -4.80 -14.47
C LEU A 49 -7.25 -3.85 -15.49
N GLY A 50 -6.81 -2.65 -15.09
CA GLY A 50 -6.23 -1.63 -15.98
C GLY A 50 -4.69 -1.63 -16.08
N GLY A 51 -4.00 -2.13 -15.07
CA GLY A 51 -2.53 -2.13 -14.93
C GLY A 51 -1.79 -3.34 -15.50
N GLY A 52 -2.46 -4.23 -16.24
CA GLY A 52 -1.80 -5.30 -17.02
C GLY A 52 -1.15 -6.45 -16.24
N LEU A 53 -1.32 -6.53 -14.91
CA LEU A 53 -0.73 -7.59 -14.07
C LEU A 53 -1.53 -8.89 -14.07
N ILE A 54 -2.83 -8.90 -14.38
CA ILE A 54 -3.59 -10.13 -14.68
C ILE A 54 -3.71 -10.31 -16.19
N ARG A 55 -2.57 -10.22 -16.89
CA ARG A 55 -2.42 -10.84 -18.20
C ARG A 55 -1.31 -11.87 -18.09
N PRO A 56 -1.60 -13.17 -18.30
CA PRO A 56 -0.57 -14.22 -18.24
C PRO A 56 0.63 -13.92 -19.16
N ASP A 57 0.41 -13.16 -20.22
CA ASP A 57 1.44 -12.71 -21.17
C ASP A 57 2.46 -11.71 -20.58
N LYS A 58 2.08 -10.85 -19.62
CA LYS A 58 2.97 -9.83 -19.02
C LYS A 58 3.72 -10.36 -17.79
N LEU A 59 3.08 -11.24 -17.00
CA LEU A 59 3.71 -11.93 -15.87
C LEU A 59 4.85 -12.85 -16.32
N THR A 60 4.71 -13.47 -17.49
CA THR A 60 5.78 -14.30 -18.11
C THR A 60 7.03 -13.47 -18.40
N GLY A 61 6.88 -12.21 -18.84
CA GLY A 61 8.01 -11.31 -19.09
C GLY A 61 8.78 -10.93 -17.82
N ILE A 62 8.09 -10.65 -16.71
CA ILE A 62 8.75 -10.34 -15.42
C ILE A 62 9.47 -11.58 -14.87
N PHE A 63 8.88 -12.77 -15.05
CA PHE A 63 9.52 -14.05 -14.70
C PHE A 63 10.78 -14.33 -15.55
N GLU A 64 10.77 -13.99 -16.84
CA GLU A 64 11.95 -14.06 -17.71
C GLU A 64 13.04 -13.06 -17.32
N PHE A 65 12.70 -11.82 -16.96
CA PHE A 65 13.68 -10.84 -16.48
C PHE A 65 14.33 -11.27 -15.16
N LEU A 66 13.55 -11.86 -14.25
CA LEU A 66 14.07 -12.41 -13.00
C LEU A 66 15.01 -13.61 -13.24
N LYS A 67 14.69 -14.46 -14.23
CA LYS A 67 15.54 -15.59 -14.65
C LYS A 67 16.80 -15.13 -15.39
N ARG A 68 16.72 -14.05 -16.19
CA ARG A 68 17.88 -13.46 -16.89
C ARG A 68 18.85 -12.79 -15.92
N LYS A 69 18.39 -12.15 -14.84
CA LYS A 69 19.29 -11.55 -13.83
C LYS A 69 20.25 -12.57 -13.18
N LYS A 70 19.89 -13.85 -13.15
CA LYS A 70 20.75 -14.95 -12.64
C LYS A 70 21.87 -15.36 -13.63
N ASN A 71 21.81 -14.95 -14.90
CA ASN A 71 22.70 -15.47 -15.96
C ASN A 71 23.58 -14.38 -16.62
N VAL A 72 23.65 -13.18 -16.03
CA VAL A 72 24.41 -12.03 -16.57
C VAL A 72 25.57 -11.67 -15.63
N GLU A 73 26.42 -12.64 -15.31
CA GLU A 73 27.68 -12.38 -14.57
C GLU A 73 28.96 -12.66 -15.36
N HIS A 74 28.91 -13.31 -16.52
CA HIS A 74 30.13 -13.55 -17.31
C HIS A 74 29.83 -13.43 -18.80
N HIS A 75 30.15 -12.29 -19.40
CA HIS A 75 30.75 -12.16 -20.74
C HIS A 75 31.00 -10.68 -21.01
N GLY A 76 32.22 -10.25 -20.72
CA GLY A 76 32.66 -8.86 -20.91
C GLY A 76 34.18 -8.72 -20.80
N SER A 77 34.95 -9.67 -21.35
CA SER A 77 36.37 -9.44 -21.64
C SER A 77 36.48 -8.89 -23.06
N VAL A 78 36.39 -7.56 -23.17
CA VAL A 78 36.80 -6.86 -24.38
C VAL A 78 38.27 -6.53 -24.21
N ASP A 79 39.13 -7.39 -24.75
CA ASP A 79 40.55 -7.11 -24.95
C ASP A 79 40.66 -6.27 -26.22
N VAL A 80 40.82 -4.97 -26.05
CA VAL A 80 41.23 -4.04 -27.09
C VAL A 80 42.63 -3.61 -26.71
N ASP A 81 43.62 -4.33 -27.19
CA ASP A 81 44.95 -3.76 -27.34
C ASP A 81 45.65 -4.27 -28.60
N ASN A 82 46.51 -3.40 -29.09
CA ASN A 82 47.56 -3.60 -30.07
C ASN A 82 47.20 -3.43 -31.55
N LYS A 83 46.95 -2.16 -31.91
CA LYS A 83 47.26 -1.63 -33.24
C LYS A 83 48.62 -0.91 -33.20
N ARG A 84 49.73 -1.66 -33.14
CA ARG A 84 51.08 -1.16 -33.45
C ARG A 84 52.02 -2.34 -33.72
N THR A 85 52.92 -2.18 -34.69
CA THR A 85 53.88 -3.16 -35.27
C THR A 85 53.18 -4.12 -36.26
N GLU A 86 53.51 -4.19 -37.55
CA GLU A 86 54.76 -3.99 -38.32
C GLU A 86 54.33 -3.54 -39.74
N ILE A 87 54.77 -2.44 -40.35
CA ILE A 87 56.05 -2.19 -41.06
C ILE A 87 56.61 -3.39 -41.85
N ASN A 88 56.13 -3.62 -43.07
CA ASN A 88 56.93 -3.69 -44.32
C ASN A 88 56.02 -3.88 -45.53
#